data_AF-U5BSA9-F1
#
_entry.id   AF-U5BSA9-F1
#
_cell.length_a   1.000
_cell.length_b   1.000
_cell.length_c   1.000
_cell.angle_alpha   90.00
_cell.angle_beta   90.00
_cell.angle_gamma   90.00
#
_symmetry.space_group_name_H-M   'P 1'
#
loop_
_entity.id
_entity.type
_entity.pdbx_description
1 polymer ?
#
loop_
_entity_poly.entity_id
_entity_poly.type
_entity_poly.pdbx_seq_one_letter_code
_entity_poly.pdbx_strand_id
1 'polypeptide(L)'
;MEALINDGDYSSAVIQVKDNYGDYCVVGFYSLDRQTHHLKHFVFSCRILNLGIAQYVYSKLNFPSLDIIPEVAETLDGSFPDWISEITSEEEQQEPPVRKNGESKIKILFRGGCEFTQMLFYLKNNGIAVEEETNYVSKENLAIHQGHSQVLIDTLTISPEDKRYLEESAHIPFVDADFYKTKVFGLGYDCLVYSLHMDFTQELYAQKKQNLILPYGGYHSYWTDINSHPDIVKKVNPRGLNSINEQNLGVFASEFKHLGQISPDHFLENLKQIRNKIPSHIPIVFINGAEVQNPKSLGKNVKMRHQLMNGVLDGFVEKTENCHLLDLRKIVTHESQLTLNSRHFQREIYRMISLELLQILNIALDRKIEKKLSLKSKLLSKAHALVNMAKKVKRKILK
;
A
#
# COMPACT_ATOMS: atom_id res chain seq x y z
N MET A 1 7.13 -25.81 5.74
CA MET A 1 6.95 -25.00 6.96
C MET A 1 7.06 -25.87 8.21
N GLU A 2 6.32 -26.97 8.34
CA GLU A 2 6.46 -27.91 9.47
C GLU A 2 7.90 -28.44 9.68
N ALA A 3 8.58 -28.84 8.59
CA ALA A 3 9.97 -29.31 8.67
C ALA A 3 10.96 -28.26 9.20
N LEU A 4 10.67 -26.97 9.05
CA LEU A 4 11.52 -25.86 9.50
C LEU A 4 11.16 -25.39 10.93
N ILE A 5 9.94 -25.65 11.38
CA ILE A 5 9.48 -25.34 12.74
C ILE A 5 9.91 -26.43 13.73
N ASN A 6 9.94 -27.69 13.29
CA ASN A 6 10.25 -28.84 14.14
C ASN A 6 11.73 -29.23 14.16
N ASP A 7 12.57 -28.52 13.40
CA ASP A 7 14.01 -28.75 13.36
C ASP A 7 14.72 -27.95 14.45
N GLY A 8 15.37 -28.67 15.38
CA GLY A 8 16.03 -28.10 16.56
C GLY A 8 17.25 -27.22 16.24
N ASP A 9 17.78 -27.30 15.01
CA ASP A 9 18.86 -26.44 14.55
C ASP A 9 18.37 -25.00 14.25
N TYR A 10 17.06 -24.81 14.10
CA TYR A 10 16.46 -23.51 13.83
C TYR A 10 15.74 -22.94 15.05
N SER A 11 15.90 -21.64 15.26
CA SER A 11 15.02 -20.85 16.12
C SER A 11 14.04 -20.09 15.25
N SER A 12 12.77 -20.51 15.26
CA SER A 12 11.71 -19.88 14.48
C SER A 12 10.69 -19.22 15.40
N ALA A 13 10.19 -18.04 15.03
CA ALA A 13 9.10 -17.40 15.77
C ALA A 13 8.18 -16.59 14.87
N VAL A 14 6.92 -16.51 15.29
CA VAL A 14 5.92 -15.59 14.75
C VAL A 14 5.91 -14.33 15.60
N ILE A 15 5.88 -13.17 14.94
CA ILE A 15 5.91 -11.87 15.61
C ILE A 15 4.50 -11.29 15.64
N GLN A 16 4.01 -11.00 16.85
CA GLN A 16 2.79 -10.25 17.09
C GLN A 16 3.13 -8.90 17.68
N VAL A 17 2.37 -7.86 17.32
CA VAL A 17 2.65 -6.48 17.74
C VAL A 17 1.36 -5.79 18.16
N LYS A 18 1.43 -5.10 19.29
CA LYS A 18 0.39 -4.21 19.79
C LYS A 18 1.01 -2.90 20.22
N ASP A 19 0.28 -1.80 20.07
CA ASP A 19 0.65 -0.51 20.64
C ASP A 19 -0.56 0.22 21.23
N ASN A 20 -0.36 1.48 21.64
CA ASN A 20 -1.43 2.31 22.23
C ASN A 20 -2.62 2.59 21.27
N TYR A 21 -2.49 2.24 19.99
CA TYR A 21 -3.51 2.42 18.98
C TYR A 21 -4.23 1.12 18.63
N GLY A 22 -3.71 -0.04 19.02
CA GLY A 22 -4.40 -1.33 18.93
C GLY A 22 -3.48 -2.53 18.70
N ASP A 23 -4.08 -3.66 18.37
CA ASP A 23 -3.40 -4.91 18.04
C ASP A 23 -3.26 -5.10 16.52
N TYR A 24 -2.04 -5.33 16.04
CA TYR A 24 -1.70 -5.58 14.65
C TYR A 24 -1.73 -7.08 14.28
N CYS A 25 -1.99 -7.95 15.25
CA CYS A 25 -1.95 -9.40 15.18
C CYS A 25 -0.57 -9.89 14.71
N VAL A 26 -0.54 -11.02 14.00
CA VAL A 26 0.67 -11.52 13.35
C VAL A 26 1.14 -10.54 12.28
N VAL A 27 2.37 -10.05 12.42
CA VAL A 27 2.98 -9.05 11.53
C VAL A 27 4.31 -9.50 10.94
N GLY A 28 4.88 -10.61 11.39
CA GLY A 28 6.14 -11.10 10.85
C GLY A 28 6.48 -12.52 11.25
N PHE A 29 7.53 -13.02 10.62
CA PHE A 29 8.09 -14.34 10.88
C PHE A 29 9.61 -14.29 10.68
N TYR A 30 10.34 -15.01 11.54
CA TYR A 30 11.74 -15.28 11.29
C TYR A 30 12.09 -16.74 11.53
N SER A 31 13.17 -17.17 10.89
CA SER A 31 13.84 -18.44 11.17
C SER A 31 15.35 -18.24 11.14
N LEU A 32 15.96 -18.44 12.31
CA LEU A 32 17.39 -18.31 12.55
C LEU A 32 18.04 -19.68 12.62
N ASP A 33 19.01 -19.93 11.75
CA ASP A 33 19.93 -21.05 11.89
C ASP A 33 20.87 -20.78 13.08
N ARG A 34 20.80 -21.61 14.12
CA ARG A 34 21.58 -21.42 15.36
C ARG A 34 23.05 -21.76 15.18
N GLN A 35 23.39 -22.65 14.24
CA GLN A 35 24.76 -23.10 14.03
C GLN A 35 25.54 -22.05 13.23
N THR A 36 24.93 -21.51 12.18
CA THR A 36 25.57 -20.53 11.29
C THR A 36 25.31 -19.08 11.68
N HIS A 37 24.39 -18.84 12.62
CA HIS A 37 23.93 -17.50 13.01
C HIS A 37 23.41 -16.70 11.80
N HIS A 38 22.58 -17.36 10.99
CA HIS A 38 22.07 -16.86 9.73
C HIS A 38 20.53 -16.89 9.68
N LEU A 39 19.90 -15.78 9.29
CA LEU A 39 18.46 -15.69 9.10
C LEU A 39 18.08 -16.21 7.71
N LYS A 40 17.53 -17.42 7.67
CA LYS A 40 16.98 -17.99 6.42
C LYS A 40 15.69 -17.30 5.98
N HIS A 41 14.88 -16.88 6.95
CA HIS A 41 13.65 -16.14 6.72
C HIS A 41 13.58 -14.95 7.68
N PHE A 42 13.28 -13.78 7.13
CA PHE A 42 13.08 -12.56 7.91
C PHE A 42 12.10 -11.64 7.16
N VAL A 43 10.81 -11.80 7.44
CA VAL A 43 9.74 -11.17 6.65
C VAL A 43 8.73 -10.47 7.55
N PHE A 44 8.34 -9.27 7.16
CA PHE A 44 7.43 -8.41 7.94
C PHE A 44 6.39 -7.75 7.05
N SER A 45 5.20 -7.55 7.61
CA SER A 45 4.10 -6.85 6.98
C SER A 45 4.39 -5.34 6.89
N CYS A 46 4.01 -4.73 5.77
CA CYS A 46 4.04 -3.28 5.57
C CYS A 46 3.23 -2.49 6.61
N ARG A 47 2.29 -3.16 7.33
CA ARG A 47 1.53 -2.60 8.45
C ARG A 47 2.40 -2.11 9.60
N ILE A 48 3.60 -2.68 9.76
CA ILE A 48 4.56 -2.27 10.80
C ILE A 48 5.76 -1.48 10.24
N LEU A 49 5.71 -1.08 8.97
CA LEU A 49 6.78 -0.30 8.35
C LEU A 49 6.99 1.01 9.13
N ASN A 50 8.25 1.32 9.45
CA ASN A 50 8.67 2.45 10.30
C ASN A 50 8.26 2.37 11.78
N LEU A 51 7.80 1.22 12.28
CA LEU A 51 7.62 1.00 13.71
C LEU A 51 8.93 0.57 14.42
N GLY A 52 9.94 0.16 13.64
CA GLY A 52 11.20 -0.38 14.16
C GLY A 52 11.11 -1.82 14.65
N ILE A 53 10.01 -2.53 14.36
CA ILE A 53 9.80 -3.91 14.81
C ILE A 53 10.83 -4.85 14.16
N ALA A 54 11.04 -4.72 12.84
CA ALA A 54 12.04 -5.51 12.15
C ALA A 54 13.44 -5.27 12.74
N GLN A 55 13.83 -3.99 12.92
CA GLN A 55 15.10 -3.64 13.57
C GLN A 55 15.21 -4.15 15.02
N TYR A 56 14.12 -4.08 15.80
CA TYR A 56 14.10 -4.60 17.17
C TYR A 56 14.35 -6.11 17.19
N VAL A 57 13.61 -6.89 16.40
CA VAL A 57 13.81 -8.34 16.31
C VAL A 57 15.23 -8.65 15.81
N TYR A 58 15.74 -7.90 14.83
CA TYR A 58 17.10 -8.09 14.32
C TYR A 58 18.17 -7.86 15.41
N SER A 59 18.04 -6.77 16.18
CA SER A 59 18.95 -6.46 17.29
C SER A 59 18.84 -7.47 18.44
N LYS A 60 17.62 -7.95 18.75
CA LYS A 60 17.38 -8.99 19.75
C LYS A 60 18.08 -10.30 19.39
N LEU A 61 18.10 -10.64 18.11
CA LEU A 61 18.80 -11.81 17.59
C LEU A 61 20.32 -11.59 17.47
N ASN A 62 20.85 -10.47 17.99
CA ASN A 62 22.26 -10.11 17.96
C ASN A 62 22.83 -9.96 16.53
N PHE A 63 22.05 -9.33 15.64
CA PHE A 63 22.45 -8.98 14.27
C PHE A 63 22.99 -10.18 13.46
N PRO A 64 22.19 -11.25 13.27
CA PRO A 64 22.60 -12.38 12.46
C PRO A 64 22.86 -11.97 11.01
N SER A 65 23.63 -12.80 10.29
CA SER A 65 23.79 -12.59 8.85
C SER A 65 22.48 -12.88 8.12
N LEU A 66 22.20 -12.17 7.03
CA LEU A 66 21.02 -12.43 6.20
C LEU A 66 21.26 -12.02 4.75
N ASP A 67 20.64 -12.75 3.83
CA ASP A 67 20.65 -12.40 2.41
C ASP A 67 19.51 -11.43 2.10
N ILE A 68 19.86 -10.17 1.81
CA ILE A 68 18.88 -9.17 1.41
C ILE A 68 18.57 -9.36 -0.08
N ILE A 69 17.31 -9.64 -0.38
CA ILE A 69 16.79 -9.68 -1.76
C ILE A 69 16.06 -8.35 -2.03
N PRO A 70 16.65 -7.41 -2.79
CA PRO A 70 16.01 -6.12 -3.07
C PRO A 70 14.73 -6.26 -3.92
N GLU A 71 13.80 -5.32 -3.88
CA GLU A 71 13.79 -4.08 -3.10
C GLU A 71 13.19 -4.35 -1.71
N VAL A 72 13.81 -3.82 -0.66
CA VAL A 72 13.30 -3.91 0.72
C VAL A 72 12.80 -2.56 1.18
N ALA A 73 11.73 -2.56 1.97
CA ALA A 73 11.09 -1.33 2.39
C ALA A 73 11.77 -0.63 3.58
N GLU A 74 12.55 -1.36 4.36
CA GLU A 74 13.28 -0.89 5.54
C GLU A 74 14.71 -1.39 5.46
N THR A 75 15.68 -0.55 5.84
CA THR A 75 17.08 -0.94 5.97
C THR A 75 17.36 -1.31 7.41
N LEU A 76 18.01 -2.45 7.62
CA LEU A 76 18.49 -2.84 8.95
C LEU A 76 19.88 -2.26 9.20
N ASP A 77 20.16 -1.91 10.44
CA ASP A 77 21.45 -1.38 10.89
C ASP A 77 21.86 -1.94 12.27
N GLY A 78 22.91 -1.37 12.87
CA GLY A 78 23.39 -1.75 14.20
C GLY A 78 22.65 -1.09 15.37
N SER A 79 21.48 -0.49 15.15
CA SER A 79 20.72 0.19 16.20
C SER A 79 19.93 -0.78 17.08
N PHE A 80 19.66 -0.34 18.31
CA PHE A 80 18.85 -1.05 19.30
C PHE A 80 17.64 -0.19 19.65
N PRO A 81 16.46 -0.45 19.04
CA PRO A 81 15.23 0.25 19.40
C PRO A 81 14.87 0.02 20.88
N ASP A 82 14.87 1.09 21.68
CA ASP A 82 14.62 1.05 23.13
C ASP A 82 13.17 1.37 23.51
N TRP A 83 12.33 1.74 22.52
CA TRP A 83 10.92 2.05 22.69
C TRP A 83 9.97 0.86 22.48
N ILE A 84 10.52 -0.35 22.28
CA ILE A 84 9.77 -1.60 22.10
C ILE A 84 10.07 -2.50 23.29
N SER A 85 9.01 -3.06 23.88
CA SER A 85 9.08 -4.00 24.99
C SER A 85 8.32 -5.27 24.65
N GLU A 86 8.80 -6.41 25.14
CA GLU A 86 8.07 -7.67 25.07
C GLU A 86 7.09 -7.79 26.22
N ILE A 87 5.87 -8.20 25.89
CA ILE A 87 4.84 -8.51 26.86
C ILE A 87 4.77 -10.04 27.03
N THR A 88 4.62 -10.50 28.26
CA THR A 88 4.37 -11.92 28.54
C THR A 88 2.88 -12.24 28.40
N SER A 89 2.54 -13.52 28.19
CA SER A 89 1.15 -14.00 28.03
C SER A 89 0.22 -13.63 29.21
N GLU A 90 0.78 -13.32 30.37
CA GLU A 90 0.05 -12.89 31.58
C GLU A 90 -0.40 -11.42 31.50
N GLU A 91 0.33 -10.56 30.77
CA GLU A 91 -0.01 -9.15 30.54
C GLU A 91 -1.05 -8.96 29.42
N GLU A 92 -1.19 -9.97 28.55
CA GLU A 92 -2.16 -10.01 27.45
C GLU A 92 -3.62 -9.98 27.95
N GLN A 93 -3.86 -10.44 29.19
CA GLN A 93 -5.20 -10.53 29.81
C GLN A 93 -5.74 -9.20 30.35
N GLN A 94 -4.94 -8.13 30.35
CA GLN A 94 -5.39 -6.79 30.72
C GLN A 94 -5.83 -5.99 29.49
N GLU A 95 -6.81 -6.51 28.75
CA GLU A 95 -7.45 -5.68 27.72
C GLU A 95 -8.27 -4.57 28.39
N PRO A 96 -8.06 -3.29 28.03
CA PRO A 96 -9.06 -2.29 28.33
C PRO A 96 -10.37 -2.72 27.63
N PRO A 97 -11.53 -2.63 28.29
CA PRO A 97 -12.77 -3.15 27.74
C PRO A 97 -13.00 -2.54 26.36
N VAL A 98 -13.06 -3.39 25.33
CA VAL A 98 -13.63 -3.02 24.04
C VAL A 98 -15.03 -2.53 24.34
N ARG A 99 -15.22 -1.21 24.33
CA ARG A 99 -16.54 -0.62 24.49
C ARG A 99 -17.39 -1.18 23.35
N LYS A 100 -18.31 -2.09 23.68
CA LYS A 100 -19.44 -2.43 22.83
C LYS A 100 -20.34 -1.20 22.77
N ASN A 101 -19.95 -0.19 22.01
CA ASN A 101 -20.90 0.81 21.56
C ASN A 101 -21.85 0.05 20.63
N GLY A 102 -23.09 -0.17 21.08
CA GLY A 102 -24.18 -0.78 20.29
C GLY A 102 -24.68 0.12 19.16
N GLU A 103 -23.85 1.01 18.63
CA GLU A 103 -24.15 1.86 17.49
C GLU A 103 -23.72 1.16 16.18
N SER A 104 -24.48 1.37 15.11
CA SER A 104 -24.10 0.84 13.79
C SER A 104 -22.76 1.44 13.38
N LYS A 105 -21.72 0.58 13.29
CA LYS A 105 -20.40 1.00 12.83
C LYS A 105 -20.52 1.53 11.40
N ILE A 106 -19.90 2.68 11.14
CA ILE A 106 -19.76 3.20 9.77
C ILE A 106 -18.91 2.21 9.00
N LYS A 107 -19.39 1.73 7.86
CA LYS A 107 -18.66 0.80 6.99
C LYS A 107 -17.96 1.56 5.88
N ILE A 108 -16.66 1.39 5.77
CA ILE A 108 -15.86 1.97 4.70
C ILE A 108 -15.25 0.84 3.88
N LEU A 109 -15.39 0.93 2.57
CA LEU A 109 -14.57 0.15 1.65
C LEU A 109 -13.36 0.98 1.25
N PHE A 110 -12.17 0.52 1.58
CA PHE A 110 -10.92 1.11 1.13
C PHE A 110 -10.39 0.33 -0.08
N ARG A 111 -10.08 1.02 -1.17
CA ARG A 111 -9.38 0.46 -2.33
C ARG A 111 -8.10 1.24 -2.59
N GLY A 112 -6.98 0.56 -2.76
CA GLY A 112 -5.70 1.24 -2.97
C GLY A 112 -4.48 0.35 -2.78
N GLY A 113 -3.33 0.97 -2.51
CA GLY A 113 -2.13 0.22 -2.16
C GLY A 113 -2.07 -0.09 -0.66
N CYS A 114 -1.40 -1.20 -0.30
CA CYS A 114 -1.25 -1.66 1.08
C CYS A 114 -0.46 -0.70 1.98
N GLU A 115 0.23 0.31 1.41
CA GLU A 115 0.89 1.36 2.17
C GLU A 115 -0.10 2.13 3.06
N PHE A 116 -1.37 2.24 2.65
CA PHE A 116 -2.39 2.96 3.40
C PHE A 116 -3.02 2.11 4.51
N THR A 117 -2.75 0.81 4.61
CA THR A 117 -3.29 0.01 5.72
C THR A 117 -2.86 0.57 7.09
N GLN A 118 -1.70 1.24 7.17
CA GLN A 118 -1.28 1.99 8.37
C GLN A 118 -2.26 3.10 8.75
N MET A 119 -2.80 3.86 7.78
CA MET A 119 -3.76 4.92 8.07
C MET A 119 -5.12 4.35 8.51
N LEU A 120 -5.53 3.20 7.94
CA LEU A 120 -6.80 2.54 8.27
C LEU A 120 -6.81 2.02 9.71
N PHE A 121 -5.65 1.62 10.21
CA PHE A 121 -5.49 1.22 11.60
C PHE A 121 -5.91 2.32 12.59
N TYR A 122 -5.53 3.58 12.34
CA TYR A 122 -5.93 4.70 13.19
C TYR A 122 -7.43 5.01 13.16
N LEU A 123 -8.19 4.43 12.21
CA LEU A 123 -9.65 4.60 12.11
C LEU A 123 -10.41 3.64 13.03
N LYS A 124 -9.86 2.46 13.34
CA LYS A 124 -10.56 1.37 14.05
C LYS A 124 -11.18 1.78 15.39
N ASN A 125 -10.57 2.73 16.10
CA ASN A 125 -11.05 3.22 17.39
C ASN A 125 -12.16 4.30 17.30
N ASN A 126 -12.63 4.64 16.10
CA ASN A 126 -13.62 5.71 15.87
C ASN A 126 -14.98 5.17 15.44
N GLY A 127 -15.32 3.91 15.77
CA GLY A 127 -16.60 3.31 15.38
C GLY A 127 -16.70 3.00 13.87
N ILE A 128 -15.57 2.86 13.20
CA ILE A 128 -15.48 2.59 11.77
C ILE A 128 -15.09 1.12 11.55
N ALA A 129 -15.89 0.39 10.77
CA ALA A 129 -15.55 -0.90 10.20
C ALA A 129 -14.93 -0.66 8.82
N VAL A 130 -13.69 -1.10 8.64
CA VAL A 130 -12.96 -0.96 7.37
C VAL A 130 -12.87 -2.31 6.69
N GLU A 131 -13.24 -2.34 5.42
CA GLU A 131 -13.00 -3.43 4.50
C GLU A 131 -11.96 -2.98 3.47
N GLU A 132 -10.99 -3.85 3.14
CA GLU A 132 -9.81 -3.49 2.35
C GLU A 132 -9.77 -4.26 1.03
N GLU A 133 -9.47 -3.55 -0.06
CA GLU A 133 -9.09 -4.06 -1.37
C GLU A 133 -7.74 -3.48 -1.75
N THR A 134 -6.69 -4.12 -1.22
CA THR A 134 -5.30 -3.75 -1.48
C THR A 134 -4.61 -4.76 -2.39
N ASN A 135 -3.40 -4.43 -2.83
CA ASN A 135 -2.55 -5.42 -3.47
C ASN A 135 -2.31 -6.64 -2.56
N TYR A 136 -2.16 -7.81 -3.20
CA TYR A 136 -1.92 -9.09 -2.55
C TYR A 136 -0.77 -9.82 -3.25
N VAL A 137 -0.32 -10.93 -2.67
CA VAL A 137 0.71 -11.79 -3.25
C VAL A 137 0.04 -13.02 -3.83
N SER A 138 0.28 -13.28 -5.12
CA SER A 138 -0.26 -14.45 -5.82
C SER A 138 0.38 -15.76 -5.34
N LYS A 139 -0.17 -16.89 -5.77
CA LYS A 139 0.40 -18.22 -5.50
C LYS A 139 1.83 -18.39 -6.02
N GLU A 140 2.21 -17.61 -7.03
CA GLU A 140 3.54 -17.61 -7.62
C GLU A 140 4.45 -16.55 -6.98
N ASN A 141 4.11 -16.03 -5.80
CA ASN A 141 4.87 -15.00 -5.07
C ASN A 141 4.93 -13.63 -5.77
N LEU A 142 4.02 -13.36 -6.72
CA LEU A 142 3.96 -12.10 -7.44
C LEU A 142 3.05 -11.09 -6.73
N ALA A 143 3.53 -9.87 -6.50
CA ALA A 143 2.68 -8.80 -6.00
C ALA A 143 1.72 -8.33 -7.10
N ILE A 144 0.42 -8.51 -6.88
CA ILE A 144 -0.65 -8.12 -7.79
C ILE A 144 -1.33 -6.84 -7.28
N HIS A 145 -1.37 -5.82 -8.13
CA HIS A 145 -2.00 -4.53 -7.82
C HIS A 145 -3.34 -4.37 -8.55
N GLN A 146 -4.42 -4.22 -7.79
CA GLN A 146 -5.77 -4.01 -8.33
C GLN A 146 -6.20 -2.54 -8.32
N GLY A 147 -5.41 -1.65 -7.72
CA GLY A 147 -5.83 -0.26 -7.43
C GLY A 147 -6.09 0.63 -8.64
N HIS A 148 -5.69 0.24 -9.86
CA HIS A 148 -5.84 1.08 -11.05
C HIS A 148 -7.30 1.15 -11.53
N SER A 149 -7.80 2.33 -11.91
CA SER A 149 -9.21 2.52 -12.31
C SER A 149 -9.63 1.63 -13.48
N GLN A 150 -8.74 1.40 -14.45
CA GLN A 150 -8.96 0.46 -15.55
C GLN A 150 -9.42 -0.92 -15.07
N VAL A 151 -8.84 -1.46 -13.98
CA VAL A 151 -9.23 -2.77 -13.45
C VAL A 151 -10.70 -2.76 -13.03
N LEU A 152 -11.19 -1.68 -12.40
CA LEU A 152 -12.60 -1.54 -12.05
C LEU A 152 -13.50 -1.44 -13.28
N ILE A 153 -13.09 -0.69 -14.31
CA ILE A 153 -13.86 -0.62 -15.56
C ILE A 153 -13.95 -2.01 -16.20
N ASP A 154 -12.83 -2.73 -16.28
CA ASP A 154 -12.80 -4.07 -16.84
C ASP A 154 -13.73 -5.02 -16.08
N THR A 155 -13.85 -4.92 -14.75
CA THR A 155 -14.81 -5.76 -14.00
C THR A 155 -16.26 -5.61 -14.45
N LEU A 156 -16.61 -4.46 -15.05
CA LEU A 156 -17.95 -4.16 -15.54
C LEU A 156 -18.15 -4.54 -17.01
N THR A 157 -17.08 -4.57 -17.80
CA THR A 157 -17.16 -4.62 -19.27
C THR A 157 -16.53 -5.86 -19.87
N ILE A 158 -15.62 -6.55 -19.18
CA ILE A 158 -14.90 -7.69 -19.72
C ILE A 158 -15.83 -8.90 -19.90
N SER A 159 -15.67 -9.60 -21.01
CA SER A 159 -16.42 -10.84 -21.25
C SER A 159 -15.88 -11.99 -20.38
N PRO A 160 -16.69 -13.00 -20.04
CA PRO A 160 -16.21 -14.18 -19.32
C PRO A 160 -15.10 -14.96 -20.06
N GLU A 161 -15.10 -14.92 -21.40
CA GLU A 161 -14.07 -15.56 -22.22
C GLU A 161 -12.75 -14.80 -22.15
N ASP A 162 -12.78 -13.47 -22.33
CA ASP A 162 -11.59 -12.63 -22.24
C ASP A 162 -10.98 -12.67 -20.84
N LYS A 163 -11.83 -12.62 -19.81
CA LYS A 163 -11.40 -12.76 -18.42
C LYS A 163 -10.66 -14.07 -18.19
N ARG A 164 -11.22 -15.20 -18.67
CA ARG A 164 -10.58 -16.52 -18.54
C ARG A 164 -9.25 -16.57 -19.28
N TYR A 165 -9.20 -16.04 -20.50
CA TYR A 165 -7.96 -15.95 -21.25
C TYR A 165 -6.88 -15.18 -20.47
N LEU A 166 -7.22 -14.04 -19.86
CA LEU A 166 -6.25 -13.27 -19.07
C LEU A 166 -5.78 -14.01 -17.81
N GLU A 167 -6.69 -14.67 -17.09
CA GLU A 167 -6.41 -15.38 -15.84
C GLU A 167 -5.61 -16.69 -16.04
N GLU A 168 -5.76 -17.34 -17.20
CA GLU A 168 -5.14 -18.64 -17.50
C GLU A 168 -3.86 -18.51 -18.37
N SER A 169 -3.56 -17.31 -18.88
CA SER A 169 -2.40 -17.07 -19.74
C SER A 169 -1.10 -17.01 -18.96
N ALA A 170 -0.19 -17.95 -19.23
CA ALA A 170 1.13 -18.02 -18.56
C ALA A 170 2.01 -16.77 -18.78
N HIS A 171 1.81 -16.05 -19.89
CA HIS A 171 2.49 -14.78 -20.18
C HIS A 171 1.85 -13.56 -19.52
N ILE A 172 0.77 -13.75 -18.74
CA ILE A 172 0.08 -12.72 -17.95
C ILE A 172 0.01 -13.15 -16.47
N PRO A 173 1.16 -13.45 -15.81
CA PRO A 173 1.15 -14.02 -14.45
C PRO A 173 0.65 -13.05 -13.37
N PHE A 174 0.40 -11.79 -13.73
CA PHE A 174 -0.09 -10.72 -12.84
C PHE A 174 -1.61 -10.54 -12.87
N VAL A 175 -2.33 -11.38 -13.63
CA VAL A 175 -3.79 -11.47 -13.61
C VAL A 175 -4.15 -12.88 -13.19
N ASP A 176 -4.72 -13.03 -12.00
CA ASP A 176 -5.26 -14.31 -11.51
C ASP A 176 -6.76 -14.19 -11.22
N ALA A 177 -7.36 -15.29 -10.74
CA ALA A 177 -8.80 -15.36 -10.44
C ALA A 177 -9.29 -14.31 -9.41
N ASP A 178 -8.39 -13.72 -8.62
CA ASP A 178 -8.72 -12.68 -7.67
C ASP A 178 -8.61 -11.27 -8.28
N PHE A 179 -7.86 -11.09 -9.39
CA PHE A 179 -7.51 -9.78 -9.97
C PHE A 179 -8.72 -8.87 -10.21
N TYR A 180 -9.80 -9.44 -10.77
CA TYR A 180 -11.04 -8.72 -11.07
C TYR A 180 -12.12 -8.86 -9.98
N LYS A 181 -11.81 -9.45 -8.81
CA LYS A 181 -12.76 -9.47 -7.69
C LYS A 181 -12.82 -8.10 -7.05
N THR A 182 -14.04 -7.60 -6.86
CA THR A 182 -14.30 -6.30 -6.26
C THR A 182 -15.65 -6.28 -5.55
N LYS A 183 -15.70 -5.55 -4.44
CA LYS A 183 -16.84 -5.22 -3.60
C LYS A 183 -17.30 -3.79 -3.84
N VAL A 184 -16.56 -3.00 -4.63
CA VAL A 184 -16.91 -1.62 -5.00
C VAL A 184 -18.33 -1.55 -5.55
N PHE A 185 -18.72 -2.50 -6.39
CA PHE A 185 -20.07 -2.54 -6.98
C PHE A 185 -21.07 -3.41 -6.19
N GLY A 186 -20.64 -4.00 -5.07
CA GLY A 186 -21.52 -4.71 -4.13
C GLY A 186 -22.26 -3.78 -3.15
N LEU A 187 -21.82 -2.52 -3.04
CA LEU A 187 -22.50 -1.43 -2.31
C LEU A 187 -22.81 -1.69 -0.83
N GLY A 188 -22.11 -2.63 -0.19
CA GLY A 188 -22.29 -2.99 1.23
C GLY A 188 -21.64 -2.02 2.24
N TYR A 189 -21.33 -0.79 1.82
CA TYR A 189 -20.54 0.20 2.56
C TYR A 189 -21.20 1.58 2.54
N ASP A 190 -20.90 2.39 3.55
CA ASP A 190 -21.40 3.77 3.68
C ASP A 190 -20.54 4.78 2.91
N CYS A 191 -19.25 4.49 2.69
CA CYS A 191 -18.32 5.34 1.95
C CYS A 191 -17.27 4.50 1.21
N LEU A 192 -16.97 4.86 -0.04
CA LEU A 192 -15.79 4.35 -0.75
C LEU A 192 -14.62 5.30 -0.51
N VAL A 193 -13.49 4.78 -0.07
CA VAL A 193 -12.21 5.52 -0.03
C VAL A 193 -11.29 4.91 -1.06
N TYR A 194 -10.92 5.68 -2.08
CA TYR A 194 -10.21 5.15 -3.25
C TYR A 194 -8.91 5.91 -3.54
N SER A 195 -7.77 5.23 -3.41
CA SER A 195 -6.47 5.77 -3.78
C SER A 195 -6.18 5.58 -5.27
N LEU A 196 -5.81 6.67 -5.94
CA LEU A 196 -5.53 6.72 -7.38
C LEU A 196 -4.03 6.65 -7.71
N HIS A 197 -3.20 6.28 -6.72
CA HIS A 197 -1.75 6.16 -6.93
C HIS A 197 -1.40 5.27 -8.12
N MET A 198 -2.11 4.16 -8.32
CA MET A 198 -1.80 3.23 -9.40
C MET A 198 -2.04 3.87 -10.78
N ASP A 199 -3.11 4.65 -10.96
CA ASP A 199 -3.39 5.43 -12.19
C ASP A 199 -2.29 6.44 -12.51
N PHE A 200 -1.60 6.94 -11.49
CA PHE A 200 -0.54 7.93 -11.67
C PHE A 200 0.78 7.25 -12.09
N THR A 201 0.92 5.95 -11.82
CA THR A 201 2.19 5.23 -11.92
C THR A 201 2.23 4.14 -13.00
N GLN A 202 1.21 3.29 -13.09
CA GLN A 202 1.25 2.09 -13.92
C GLN A 202 1.19 2.42 -15.40
N GLU A 203 1.84 1.57 -16.18
CA GLU A 203 1.71 1.57 -17.63
C GLU A 203 0.50 0.75 -18.04
N LEU A 204 -0.10 1.07 -19.18
CA LEU A 204 -1.16 0.31 -19.81
C LEU A 204 -0.61 -0.50 -21.00
N TYR A 205 -1.07 -1.73 -21.12
CA TYR A 205 -0.79 -2.61 -22.25
C TYR A 205 -2.11 -2.99 -22.91
N ALA A 206 -2.20 -2.84 -24.23
CA ALA A 206 -3.37 -3.29 -24.99
C ALA A 206 -3.07 -4.56 -25.77
N GLN A 207 -3.93 -5.56 -25.62
CA GLN A 207 -3.88 -6.80 -26.38
C GLN A 207 -4.29 -6.53 -27.83
N LYS A 208 -3.52 -7.01 -28.82
CA LYS A 208 -3.65 -6.59 -30.23
C LYS A 208 -4.94 -7.05 -30.93
N LYS A 209 -5.55 -8.17 -30.51
CA LYS A 209 -6.70 -8.81 -31.14
C LYS A 209 -8.04 -8.28 -30.63
N GLN A 210 -8.22 -8.22 -29.32
CA GLN A 210 -9.47 -7.85 -28.64
C GLN A 210 -9.40 -6.46 -28.00
N ASN A 211 -8.21 -5.83 -28.01
CA ASN A 211 -7.96 -4.52 -27.38
C ASN A 211 -8.26 -4.50 -25.87
N LEU A 212 -8.05 -5.62 -25.19
CA LEU A 212 -8.08 -5.73 -23.72
C LEU A 212 -6.94 -4.89 -23.13
N ILE A 213 -7.23 -4.08 -22.11
CA ILE A 213 -6.26 -3.16 -21.51
C ILE A 213 -5.84 -3.66 -20.14
N LEU A 214 -4.54 -3.82 -19.91
CA LEU A 214 -3.99 -4.29 -18.65
C LEU A 214 -3.05 -3.24 -18.03
N PRO A 215 -3.32 -2.79 -16.79
CA PRO A 215 -2.37 -1.99 -16.04
C PRO A 215 -1.30 -2.85 -15.38
N TYR A 216 -0.03 -2.61 -15.67
CA TYR A 216 1.08 -3.32 -15.03
C TYR A 216 2.38 -2.50 -15.00
N GLY A 217 3.26 -2.81 -14.03
CA GLY A 217 4.58 -2.20 -13.91
C GLY A 217 4.56 -0.71 -13.55
N GLY A 218 5.42 0.07 -14.20
CA GLY A 218 5.56 1.52 -14.02
C GLY A 218 6.99 2.00 -14.25
N TYR A 219 7.13 3.14 -14.94
CA TYR A 219 8.36 3.93 -15.12
C TYR A 219 9.51 3.32 -15.95
N HIS A 220 9.70 2.00 -16.00
CA HIS A 220 10.77 1.36 -16.78
C HIS A 220 10.49 -0.12 -17.09
N SER A 221 11.41 -0.76 -17.84
CA SER A 221 11.42 -2.20 -18.13
C SER A 221 10.10 -2.70 -18.68
N TYR A 222 9.68 -2.11 -19.81
CA TYR A 222 8.40 -2.43 -20.44
C TYR A 222 8.44 -3.86 -20.98
N TRP A 223 7.42 -4.65 -20.68
CA TRP A 223 7.39 -6.06 -21.08
C TRP A 223 7.26 -6.26 -22.60
N THR A 224 6.82 -5.23 -23.33
CA THR A 224 6.78 -5.24 -24.79
C THR A 224 8.11 -4.86 -25.45
N ASP A 225 9.09 -4.37 -24.68
CA ASP A 225 10.44 -4.11 -25.18
C ASP A 225 11.32 -5.33 -24.93
N ILE A 226 11.64 -6.05 -26.00
CA ILE A 226 12.46 -7.27 -25.96
C ILE A 226 13.85 -6.98 -25.37
N ASN A 227 14.40 -5.79 -25.58
CA ASN A 227 15.71 -5.44 -25.02
C ASN A 227 15.69 -5.32 -23.49
N SER A 228 14.51 -5.11 -22.90
CA SER A 228 14.33 -5.05 -21.45
C SER A 228 14.20 -6.45 -20.81
N HIS A 229 13.96 -7.52 -21.59
CA HIS A 229 13.67 -8.86 -21.04
C HIS A 229 14.80 -9.44 -20.17
N PRO A 230 16.08 -9.41 -20.57
CA PRO A 230 17.16 -9.94 -19.73
C PRO A 230 17.24 -9.25 -18.37
N ASP A 231 17.03 -7.92 -18.32
CA ASP A 231 17.03 -7.15 -17.09
C ASP A 231 15.82 -7.44 -16.20
N ILE A 232 14.64 -7.67 -16.81
CA ILE A 232 13.45 -8.10 -16.08
C ILE A 232 13.71 -9.46 -15.42
N VAL A 233 14.14 -10.45 -16.20
CA VAL A 233 14.41 -11.82 -15.72
C VAL A 233 15.47 -11.82 -14.63
N LYS A 234 16.55 -11.05 -14.79
CA LYS A 234 17.59 -10.90 -13.78
C LYS A 234 17.07 -10.33 -12.44
N LYS A 235 16.11 -9.41 -12.48
CA LYS A 235 15.51 -8.81 -11.27
C LYS A 235 14.55 -9.74 -10.54
N VAL A 236 13.86 -10.62 -11.27
CA VAL A 236 12.79 -11.47 -10.71
C VAL A 236 13.28 -12.87 -10.33
N ASN A 237 14.34 -13.39 -10.98
CA ASN A 237 14.93 -14.71 -10.68
C ASN A 237 15.31 -14.90 -9.19
N PRO A 238 15.97 -13.94 -8.51
CA PRO A 238 16.30 -14.09 -7.08
C PRO A 238 15.07 -14.22 -6.18
N ARG A 239 13.87 -13.83 -6.66
CA ARG A 239 12.61 -13.91 -5.91
C ARG A 239 11.83 -15.20 -6.18
N GLY A 240 12.36 -16.09 -7.02
CA GLY A 240 11.72 -17.37 -7.39
C GLY A 240 10.53 -17.23 -8.35
N LEU A 241 10.43 -16.12 -9.08
CA LEU A 241 9.30 -15.82 -9.98
C LEU A 241 9.49 -16.48 -11.37
N ASN A 242 9.34 -17.80 -11.42
CA ASN A 242 9.67 -18.60 -12.62
C ASN A 242 8.77 -18.32 -13.84
N SER A 243 7.55 -17.81 -13.64
CA SER A 243 6.62 -17.46 -14.73
C SER A 243 7.06 -16.22 -15.50
N ILE A 244 7.92 -15.37 -14.91
CA ILE A 244 8.50 -14.22 -15.59
C ILE A 244 9.85 -14.64 -16.19
N ASN A 245 9.78 -15.23 -17.38
CA ASN A 245 10.93 -15.71 -18.16
C ASN A 245 10.91 -15.14 -19.58
N GLU A 246 12.02 -15.27 -20.31
CA GLU A 246 12.17 -14.69 -21.66
C GLU A 246 11.13 -15.22 -22.66
N GLN A 247 10.73 -16.49 -22.55
CA GLN A 247 9.71 -17.08 -23.41
C GLN A 247 8.36 -16.39 -23.21
N ASN A 248 7.89 -16.31 -21.96
CA ASN A 248 6.62 -15.68 -21.62
C ASN A 248 6.62 -14.17 -21.92
N LEU A 249 7.74 -13.49 -21.64
CA LEU A 249 7.92 -12.08 -22.00
C LEU A 249 7.89 -11.88 -23.53
N GLY A 250 8.49 -12.80 -24.29
CA GLY A 250 8.44 -12.81 -25.75
C GLY A 250 7.02 -12.95 -26.30
N VAL A 251 6.24 -13.87 -25.75
CA VAL A 251 4.81 -14.03 -26.09
C VAL A 251 4.05 -12.74 -25.75
N PHE A 252 4.24 -12.19 -24.55
CA PHE A 252 3.60 -10.94 -24.13
C PHE A 252 3.93 -9.78 -25.10
N ALA A 253 5.20 -9.59 -25.48
CA ALA A 253 5.60 -8.58 -26.45
C ALA A 253 4.97 -8.78 -27.83
N SER A 254 4.77 -10.04 -28.23
CA SER A 254 4.12 -10.37 -29.51
C SER A 254 2.61 -10.07 -29.50
N GLU A 255 1.94 -10.22 -28.36
CA GLU A 255 0.47 -10.09 -28.25
C GLU A 255 0.00 -8.70 -27.77
N PHE A 256 0.86 -7.94 -27.12
CA PHE A 256 0.52 -6.66 -26.52
C PHE A 256 1.27 -5.49 -27.15
N LYS A 257 0.68 -4.30 -27.08
CA LYS A 257 1.33 -3.02 -27.34
C LYS A 257 1.35 -2.18 -26.06
N HIS A 258 2.46 -1.53 -25.78
CA HIS A 258 2.55 -0.57 -24.68
C HIS A 258 1.88 0.75 -25.10
N LEU A 259 0.96 1.23 -24.25
CA LEU A 259 0.20 2.47 -24.49
C LEU A 259 0.77 3.67 -23.71
N GLY A 260 1.76 3.45 -22.85
CA GLY A 260 2.15 4.42 -21.85
C GLY A 260 1.21 4.40 -20.63
N GLN A 261 1.38 5.39 -19.77
CA GLN A 261 0.48 5.61 -18.62
C GLN A 261 -0.88 6.14 -19.10
N ILE A 262 -1.94 5.90 -18.31
CA ILE A 262 -3.31 6.36 -18.64
C ILE A 262 -3.34 7.86 -18.98
N SER A 263 -4.04 8.23 -20.06
CA SER A 263 -4.17 9.64 -20.44
C SER A 263 -5.10 10.40 -19.47
N PRO A 264 -4.95 11.73 -19.33
CA PRO A 264 -5.88 12.56 -18.58
C PRO A 264 -7.36 12.32 -18.92
N ASP A 265 -7.67 12.25 -20.22
CA ASP A 265 -9.04 12.07 -20.69
C ASP A 265 -9.58 10.68 -20.36
N HIS A 266 -8.78 9.63 -20.56
CA HIS A 266 -9.19 8.26 -20.23
C HIS A 266 -9.35 8.08 -18.71
N PHE A 267 -8.47 8.68 -17.92
CA PHE A 267 -8.60 8.70 -16.47
C PHE A 267 -9.89 9.39 -16.01
N LEU A 268 -10.19 10.57 -16.56
CA LEU A 268 -11.45 11.28 -16.28
C LEU A 268 -12.67 10.44 -16.66
N GLU A 269 -12.62 9.76 -17.79
CA GLU A 269 -13.69 8.87 -18.24
C GLU A 269 -13.90 7.68 -17.29
N ASN A 270 -12.82 7.05 -16.83
CA ASN A 270 -12.90 5.99 -15.84
C ASN A 270 -13.53 6.48 -14.53
N LEU A 271 -13.14 7.66 -14.04
CA LEU A 271 -13.73 8.25 -12.83
C LEU A 271 -15.24 8.50 -12.98
N LYS A 272 -15.67 9.02 -14.13
CA LYS A 272 -17.09 9.23 -14.44
C LYS A 272 -17.85 7.90 -14.45
N GLN A 273 -17.33 6.88 -15.11
CA GLN A 273 -17.99 5.57 -15.18
C GLN A 273 -18.10 4.91 -13.80
N ILE A 274 -17.03 4.95 -13.00
CA ILE A 274 -17.04 4.43 -11.62
C ILE A 274 -18.10 5.17 -10.78
N ARG A 275 -18.10 6.51 -10.81
CA ARG A 275 -19.09 7.32 -10.08
C ARG A 275 -20.52 7.02 -10.54
N ASN A 276 -20.76 6.84 -11.84
CA ASN A 276 -22.09 6.52 -12.38
C ASN A 276 -22.61 5.15 -11.92
N LYS A 277 -21.72 4.23 -11.54
CA LYS A 277 -22.09 2.90 -11.04
C LYS A 277 -22.28 2.84 -9.53
N ILE A 278 -21.89 3.88 -8.81
CA ILE A 278 -22.12 4.01 -7.36
C ILE A 278 -23.32 4.94 -7.17
N PRO A 279 -24.30 4.63 -6.28
CA PRO A 279 -25.41 5.53 -5.99
C PRO A 279 -24.95 6.88 -5.41
N SER A 280 -25.52 8.00 -5.85
CA SER A 280 -25.09 9.36 -5.48
C SER A 280 -25.07 9.63 -3.97
N HIS A 281 -25.93 8.95 -3.20
CA HIS A 281 -25.94 9.05 -1.74
C HIS A 281 -24.70 8.45 -1.06
N ILE A 282 -23.97 7.54 -1.73
CA ILE A 282 -22.73 6.97 -1.22
C ILE A 282 -21.56 7.88 -1.61
N PRO A 283 -20.90 8.53 -0.64
CA PRO A 283 -19.73 9.35 -0.90
C PRO A 283 -18.55 8.53 -1.44
N ILE A 284 -17.77 9.15 -2.31
CA ILE A 284 -16.43 8.66 -2.71
C ILE A 284 -15.40 9.66 -2.23
N VAL A 285 -14.46 9.22 -1.40
CA VAL A 285 -13.28 9.99 -1.01
C VAL A 285 -12.10 9.50 -1.84
N PHE A 286 -11.61 10.33 -2.76
CA PHE A 286 -10.41 10.03 -3.52
C PHE A 286 -9.15 10.45 -2.76
N ILE A 287 -8.11 9.61 -2.82
CA ILE A 287 -6.77 9.95 -2.34
C ILE A 287 -5.89 10.18 -3.57
N ASN A 288 -5.37 11.39 -3.69
CA ASN A 288 -4.53 11.81 -4.81
C ASN A 288 -3.04 11.54 -4.56
N GLY A 289 -2.17 11.89 -5.52
CA GLY A 289 -0.73 11.73 -5.39
C GLY A 289 -0.05 12.98 -4.82
N ALA A 290 0.93 12.79 -3.94
CA ALA A 290 1.77 13.90 -3.44
C ALA A 290 2.63 14.51 -4.56
N GLU A 291 2.78 15.83 -4.61
CA GLU A 291 3.56 16.54 -5.64
C GLU A 291 5.00 16.83 -5.21
N VAL A 292 5.61 15.84 -4.56
CA VAL A 292 6.99 15.92 -4.07
C VAL A 292 7.87 15.07 -4.98
N GLN A 293 8.93 15.69 -5.50
CA GLN A 293 9.96 14.94 -6.20
C GLN A 293 10.75 14.14 -5.18
N ASN A 294 10.91 12.85 -5.43
CA ASN A 294 11.85 12.02 -4.70
C ASN A 294 12.98 11.62 -5.67
N PRO A 295 14.22 12.09 -5.45
CA PRO A 295 15.39 11.76 -6.27
C PRO A 295 15.65 10.25 -6.39
N LYS A 296 15.21 9.46 -5.40
CA LYS A 296 15.31 8.00 -5.40
C LYS A 296 14.19 7.31 -6.18
N SER A 297 13.17 8.05 -6.61
CA SER A 297 12.09 7.46 -7.42
C SER A 297 12.58 7.14 -8.82
N LEU A 298 12.17 5.97 -9.30
CA LEU A 298 12.56 5.44 -10.60
C LEU A 298 12.07 6.30 -11.79
N GLY A 299 11.02 7.10 -11.61
CA GLY A 299 10.48 7.99 -12.64
C GLY A 299 11.07 9.41 -12.60
N LYS A 300 11.68 9.83 -13.72
CA LYS A 300 12.27 11.18 -13.85
C LYS A 300 11.25 12.33 -13.81
N ASN A 301 9.97 12.04 -14.05
CA ASN A 301 8.88 13.03 -14.16
C ASN A 301 7.69 12.75 -13.20
N VAL A 302 7.92 12.02 -12.10
CA VAL A 302 6.85 11.64 -11.14
C VAL A 302 6.07 12.86 -10.65
N LYS A 303 6.75 13.93 -10.25
CA LYS A 303 6.08 15.16 -9.79
C LYS A 303 5.19 15.77 -10.87
N MET A 304 5.69 15.92 -12.09
CA MET A 304 4.94 16.49 -13.21
C MET A 304 3.73 15.62 -13.59
N ARG A 305 3.89 14.29 -13.54
CA ARG A 305 2.81 13.35 -13.75
C ARG A 305 1.73 13.49 -12.66
N HIS A 306 2.13 13.58 -11.40
CA HIS A 306 1.19 13.78 -10.29
C HIS A 306 0.44 15.11 -10.43
N GLN A 307 1.13 16.19 -10.77
CA GLN A 307 0.52 17.51 -11.04
C GLN A 307 -0.55 17.44 -12.13
N LEU A 308 -0.24 16.78 -13.25
CA LEU A 308 -1.18 16.61 -14.35
C LEU A 308 -2.44 15.86 -13.91
N MET A 309 -2.27 14.72 -13.23
CA MET A 309 -3.39 13.86 -12.85
C MET A 309 -4.20 14.46 -11.69
N ASN A 310 -3.55 15.15 -10.75
CA ASN A 310 -4.21 15.91 -9.69
C ASN A 310 -5.11 16.99 -10.28
N GLY A 311 -4.67 17.72 -11.31
CA GLY A 311 -5.49 18.73 -11.97
C GLY A 311 -6.78 18.16 -12.59
N VAL A 312 -6.70 16.96 -13.18
CA VAL A 312 -7.89 16.25 -13.69
C VAL A 312 -8.82 15.86 -12.55
N LEU A 313 -8.27 15.30 -11.47
CA LEU A 313 -9.05 14.88 -10.31
C LEU A 313 -9.73 16.04 -9.60
N ASP A 314 -9.02 17.17 -9.43
CA ASP A 314 -9.57 18.39 -8.84
C ASP A 314 -10.81 18.84 -9.63
N GLY A 315 -10.69 18.93 -10.95
CA GLY A 315 -11.81 19.32 -11.83
C GLY A 315 -12.96 18.32 -11.83
N PHE A 316 -12.69 17.03 -11.62
CA PHE A 316 -13.72 16.01 -11.47
C PHE A 316 -14.46 16.16 -10.12
N VAL A 317 -13.73 16.24 -9.01
CA VAL A 317 -14.29 16.34 -7.66
C VAL A 317 -15.10 17.63 -7.50
N GLU A 318 -14.63 18.76 -8.03
CA GLU A 318 -15.36 20.05 -7.96
C GLU A 318 -16.73 20.00 -8.66
N LYS A 319 -16.84 19.25 -9.75
CA LYS A 319 -18.04 19.22 -10.61
C LYS A 319 -18.99 18.05 -10.32
N THR A 320 -18.59 17.13 -9.45
CA THR A 320 -19.28 15.87 -9.26
C THR A 320 -19.82 15.74 -7.84
N GLU A 321 -21.11 15.50 -7.72
CA GLU A 321 -21.79 15.40 -6.44
C GLU A 321 -21.21 14.27 -5.58
N ASN A 322 -21.09 14.55 -4.28
CA ASN A 322 -20.68 13.59 -3.25
C ASN A 322 -19.34 12.90 -3.52
N CYS A 323 -18.47 13.57 -4.27
CA CYS A 323 -17.06 13.24 -4.41
C CYS A 323 -16.25 14.19 -3.52
N HIS A 324 -15.29 13.64 -2.79
CA HIS A 324 -14.44 14.38 -1.86
C HIS A 324 -12.98 14.07 -2.13
N LEU A 325 -12.09 15.00 -1.77
CA LEU A 325 -10.65 14.85 -1.96
C LEU A 325 -9.93 14.79 -0.61
N LEU A 326 -9.25 13.68 -0.34
CA LEU A 326 -8.19 13.63 0.65
C LEU A 326 -6.88 14.03 -0.05
N ASP A 327 -6.50 15.29 0.14
CA ASP A 327 -5.43 15.93 -0.61
C ASP A 327 -4.05 15.73 0.03
N LEU A 328 -3.28 14.77 -0.50
CA LEU A 328 -1.90 14.51 -0.07
C LEU A 328 -0.96 15.70 -0.30
N ARG A 329 -1.27 16.63 -1.22
CA ARG A 329 -0.44 17.84 -1.43
C ARG A 329 -0.40 18.74 -0.19
N LYS A 330 -1.46 18.71 0.63
CA LYS A 330 -1.55 19.47 1.89
C LYS A 330 -0.81 18.81 3.04
N ILE A 331 -0.50 17.51 2.91
CA ILE A 331 0.07 16.69 3.99
C ILE A 331 1.55 16.41 3.73
N VAL A 332 1.88 16.03 2.50
CA VAL A 332 3.21 15.67 2.02
C VAL A 332 3.75 16.81 1.17
N THR A 333 4.54 17.66 1.80
CA THR A 333 5.06 18.92 1.24
C THR A 333 6.57 18.88 1.00
N HIS A 334 7.28 17.94 1.61
CA HIS A 334 8.74 17.82 1.53
C HIS A 334 9.20 16.36 1.39
N GLU A 335 10.33 16.17 0.70
CA GLU A 335 10.94 14.86 0.45
C GLU A 335 11.25 14.10 1.75
N SER A 336 11.60 14.81 2.83
CA SER A 336 11.91 14.19 4.12
C SER A 336 10.73 13.46 4.77
N GLN A 337 9.52 13.66 4.26
CA GLN A 337 8.30 12.97 4.70
C GLN A 337 8.08 11.63 3.95
N LEU A 338 8.93 11.34 2.96
CA LEU A 338 8.95 10.09 2.20
C LEU A 338 9.98 9.13 2.80
N THR A 339 9.88 7.84 2.45
CA THR A 339 10.89 6.82 2.79
C THR A 339 11.65 6.34 1.55
N LEU A 340 11.06 5.43 0.78
CA LEU A 340 11.70 4.78 -0.37
C LEU A 340 11.38 5.50 -1.68
N ASN A 341 10.09 5.74 -1.90
CA ASN A 341 9.54 6.28 -3.14
C ASN A 341 8.41 7.29 -2.83
N SER A 342 7.81 7.85 -3.87
CA SER A 342 6.74 8.86 -3.77
C SER A 342 5.43 8.36 -3.12
N ARG A 343 5.30 7.06 -2.84
CA ARG A 343 4.09 6.43 -2.27
C ARG A 343 4.25 6.01 -0.81
N HIS A 344 5.47 5.95 -0.27
CA HIS A 344 5.72 5.51 1.10
C HIS A 344 6.12 6.68 1.99
N PHE A 345 5.42 6.82 3.12
CA PHE A 345 5.54 7.99 3.99
C PHE A 345 6.11 7.63 5.37
N GLN A 346 6.62 8.64 6.07
CA GLN A 346 6.94 8.54 7.50
C GLN A 346 5.65 8.27 8.31
N ARG A 347 5.76 7.56 9.44
CA ARG A 347 4.60 7.16 10.29
C ARG A 347 3.66 8.32 10.64
N GLU A 348 4.23 9.48 10.94
CA GLU A 348 3.50 10.69 11.31
C GLU A 348 2.55 11.19 10.19
N ILE A 349 2.90 10.93 8.93
CA ILE A 349 2.10 11.28 7.76
C ILE A 349 0.86 10.41 7.68
N TYR A 350 0.98 9.08 7.85
CA TYR A 350 -0.20 8.20 7.87
C TYR A 350 -1.21 8.62 8.93
N ARG A 351 -0.73 9.08 10.11
CA ARG A 351 -1.61 9.62 11.15
C ARG A 351 -2.31 10.92 10.72
N MET A 352 -1.62 11.80 9.99
CA MET A 352 -2.22 13.03 9.44
C MET A 352 -3.26 12.71 8.36
N ILE A 353 -2.98 11.73 7.49
CA ILE A 353 -3.92 11.25 6.48
C ILE A 353 -5.18 10.68 7.15
N SER A 354 -5.05 9.85 8.19
CA SER A 354 -6.22 9.35 8.95
C SER A 354 -7.04 10.47 9.58
N LEU A 355 -6.38 11.49 10.12
CA LEU A 355 -7.02 12.67 10.71
C LEU A 355 -7.83 13.47 9.70
N GLU A 356 -7.30 13.61 8.48
CA GLU A 356 -8.00 14.28 7.38
C GLU A 356 -9.18 13.45 6.91
N LEU A 357 -8.99 12.14 6.74
CA LEU A 357 -10.06 11.21 6.36
C LEU A 357 -11.22 11.26 7.35
N LEU A 358 -10.94 11.24 8.66
CA LEU A 358 -11.98 11.38 9.69
C LEU A 358 -12.76 12.70 9.57
N GLN A 359 -12.12 13.79 9.17
CA GLN A 359 -12.81 15.07 8.97
C GLN A 359 -13.72 15.01 7.74
N ILE A 360 -13.22 14.45 6.64
CA ILE A 360 -14.01 14.27 5.41
C ILE A 360 -15.22 13.38 5.69
N LEU A 361 -15.04 12.24 6.37
CA LEU A 361 -16.12 11.31 6.69
C LEU A 361 -17.20 11.93 7.60
N ASN A 362 -16.80 12.75 8.57
CA ASN A 362 -17.74 13.49 9.42
C ASN A 362 -18.67 14.39 8.59
N ILE A 363 -18.12 15.05 7.57
CA ILE A 363 -18.86 15.96 6.69
C ILE A 363 -19.70 15.16 5.69
N ALA A 364 -19.08 14.19 5.01
CA ALA A 364 -19.68 13.44 3.92
C ALA A 364 -20.84 12.52 4.36
N LEU A 365 -20.81 12.01 5.59
CA LEU A 365 -21.84 11.11 6.11
C LEU A 365 -22.84 11.80 7.03
N ASP A 366 -22.69 13.11 7.27
CA ASP A 366 -23.48 13.89 8.24
C ASP A 366 -23.60 13.20 9.62
N ARG A 367 -22.50 12.60 10.08
CA ARG A 367 -22.41 11.89 11.37
C ARG A 367 -21.36 12.52 12.26
N LYS A 368 -21.63 12.56 13.58
CA LYS A 368 -20.64 12.93 14.60
C LYS A 368 -19.74 11.74 14.92
N ILE A 369 -18.75 11.47 14.07
CA ILE A 369 -17.67 10.53 14.35
C ILE A 369 -16.79 11.17 15.44
N GLU A 370 -16.80 10.60 16.65
CA GLU A 370 -15.96 11.06 17.75
C GLU A 370 -14.48 11.11 17.30
N LYS A 371 -13.85 12.28 17.40
CA LYS A 371 -12.41 12.47 17.12
C LYS A 371 -11.55 11.92 18.27
N LYS A 372 -11.78 10.68 18.72
CA LYS A 372 -10.98 10.04 19.77
C LYS A 372 -9.67 9.51 19.22
N LEU A 373 -8.81 10.43 18.80
CA LEU A 373 -7.38 10.19 18.83
C LEU A 373 -6.94 10.56 20.24
N SER A 374 -6.49 9.56 21.02
CA SER A 374 -5.96 9.70 22.38
C SER A 374 -5.35 11.09 22.61
N LEU A 375 -5.87 11.87 23.57
CA LEU A 375 -5.37 13.22 23.89
C LEU A 375 -3.85 13.25 24.13
N LYS A 376 -3.27 12.14 24.60
CA LYS A 376 -1.81 11.96 24.72
C LYS A 376 -1.08 12.08 23.38
N SER A 377 -1.66 11.62 22.27
CA SER A 377 -1.05 11.63 20.94
C SER A 377 -0.90 13.03 20.33
N LYS A 378 -1.86 13.94 20.56
CA LYS A 378 -1.79 15.35 20.13
C LYS A 378 -0.73 16.15 20.88
N LEU A 379 -0.55 15.85 22.17
CA LEU A 379 0.50 16.44 23.01
C LEU A 379 1.89 15.91 22.61
N LEU A 380 2.02 14.60 22.40
CA LEU A 380 3.27 13.97 21.95
C LEU A 380 3.71 14.46 20.57
N SER A 381 2.80 14.66 19.60
CA SER A 381 3.19 15.16 18.28
C SER A 381 3.71 16.60 18.30
N LYS A 382 3.13 17.47 19.14
CA LYS A 382 3.62 18.84 19.34
C LYS A 382 4.99 18.85 20.03
N ALA A 383 5.18 17.98 21.02
CA ALA A 383 6.46 17.82 21.69
C ALA A 383 7.54 17.27 20.74
N HIS A 384 7.23 16.28 19.91
CA HIS A 384 8.18 15.70 18.96
C HIS A 384 8.57 16.68 17.84
N ALA A 385 7.61 17.47 17.34
CA ALA A 385 7.88 18.55 16.40
C ALA A 385 8.81 19.63 16.99
N LEU A 386 8.60 20.00 18.27
CA LEU A 386 9.48 20.93 19.00
C LEU A 386 10.89 20.35 19.20
N VAL A 387 11.00 19.07 19.56
CA VAL A 387 12.30 18.38 19.73
C VAL A 387 13.07 18.30 18.41
N ASN A 388 12.40 17.99 17.29
CA ASN A 388 13.03 17.95 15.97
C ASN A 388 13.43 19.34 15.47
N MET A 389 12.64 20.38 15.78
CA MET A 389 13.00 21.76 15.51
C MET A 389 14.24 22.19 16.33
N ALA A 390 14.30 21.83 17.62
CA ALA A 390 15.45 22.09 18.48
C ALA A 390 16.72 21.35 18.02
N LYS A 391 16.61 20.08 17.59
CA LYS A 391 17.72 19.32 17.01
C LYS A 391 18.25 19.95 15.70
N LYS A 392 17.37 20.50 14.86
CA LYS A 392 17.74 21.26 13.65
C LYS A 392 18.47 22.57 13.96
N VAL A 393 18.02 23.32 14.95
CA VAL A 393 18.67 24.55 15.41
C VAL A 393 20.05 24.25 15.99
N LYS A 394 20.18 23.20 16.82
CA LYS A 394 21.46 22.77 17.37
C LYS A 394 22.48 22.38 16.29
N ARG A 395 22.05 21.67 15.23
CA ARG A 395 22.89 21.34 14.07
C ARG A 395 23.32 22.54 13.22
N LYS A 396 22.57 23.65 13.25
CA LYS A 396 22.91 24.90 12.56
C LYS A 396 23.87 25.80 13.35
N ILE A 397 23.92 25.64 14.67
CA ILE A 397 24.83 26.39 15.57
C ILE A 397 26.20 25.69 15.67
N LEU A 398 26.27 24.39 15.35
CA LEU A 398 27.48 23.56 15.37
C LEU A 398 28.15 23.41 13.98
N LYS A 399 27.72 24.18 12.98
CA LYS A 399 28.42 24.44 11.73
C LYS A 399 28.73 25.93 11.68
#